data_AF-A0A5C3M0L5-F1
#
_entry.id   AF-A0A5C3M0L5-F1
#
_cell.length_a   1.000
_cell.length_b   1.000
_cell.length_c   1.000
_cell.angle_alpha   90.00
_cell.angle_beta   90.00
_cell.angle_gamma   90.00
#
_symmetry.space_group_name_H-M   'P 1'
#
loop_
_entity.id
_entity.type
_entity.pdbx_description
1 polymer ?
#
loop_
_entity_poly.entity_id
_entity_poly.type
_entity_poly.pdbx_seq_one_letter_code
_entity_poly.pdbx_strand_id
1 'polypeptide(L)'
;MTVSVDQDGRIGWTAVPGSVLMQCMMNRNYWSLAAFTFLVWEYLITLPYEYWYIWKRPMTHIKFMYLFSRYFGLIALGANFILLSRQLSHPPVPFAACKSWYIYQIIAFWLLFSTAEAVLMLRGVCYCNKTVSWPLSTHI
;
A
#
# COMPACT_ATOMS: atom_id res chain seq x y z
N MET A 1 25.65 6.69 6.85
CA MET A 1 26.67 7.74 7.06
C MET A 1 26.08 8.75 8.01
N THR A 2 26.80 9.11 9.07
CA THR A 2 26.37 10.14 10.02
C THR A 2 27.24 11.37 9.81
N VAL A 3 26.63 12.55 9.78
CA VAL A 3 27.38 13.81 9.78
C VAL A 3 27.87 14.02 11.20
N SER A 4 29.19 14.09 11.36
CA SER A 4 29.83 14.51 12.61
C SER A 4 30.54 15.82 12.34
N VAL A 5 30.24 16.83 13.15
CA VAL A 5 30.95 18.11 13.14
C VAL A 5 32.17 17.94 14.02
N ASP A 6 33.35 18.05 13.42
CA ASP A 6 34.62 18.00 14.14
C ASP A 6 34.81 19.29 14.99
N GLN A 7 35.72 19.31 15.96
CA GLN A 7 35.94 20.48 16.83
C GLN A 7 36.38 21.73 16.04
N ASP A 8 36.93 21.56 14.84
CA ASP A 8 37.26 22.64 13.88
C ASP A 8 36.05 23.14 13.05
N GLY A 9 34.84 22.66 13.32
CA GLY A 9 33.63 23.06 12.57
C GLY A 9 33.54 22.47 11.16
N ARG A 10 34.43 21.55 10.77
CA ARG A 10 34.38 20.85 9.49
C ARG A 10 33.40 19.68 9.55
N ILE A 11 32.52 19.61 8.55
CA ILE A 11 31.60 18.50 8.32
C ILE A 11 32.37 17.33 7.69
N GLY A 12 32.58 16.27 8.45
CA GLY A 12 33.24 15.04 8.00
C GLY A 12 32.26 13.87 7.94
N TRP A 13 32.47 12.97 6.96
CA TRP A 13 31.72 11.72 6.86
C TRP A 13 32.47 10.61 7.61
N THR A 14 31.92 10.16 8.73
CA THR A 14 32.46 9.02 9.48
C THR A 14 31.63 7.77 9.24
N ALA A 15 32.28 6.60 9.34
CA ALA A 15 31.58 5.32 9.29
C ALA A 15 30.64 5.22 10.50
N VAL A 16 29.39 4.78 10.25
CA VAL A 16 28.39 4.66 11.31
C VAL A 16 28.78 3.51 12.24
N PRO A 17 28.81 3.72 13.57
CA PRO A 17 29.06 2.64 14.52
C PRO A 17 28.02 1.52 14.33
N GLY A 18 28.45 0.26 14.40
CA GLY A 18 27.55 -0.90 14.23
C GLY A 18 26.35 -0.92 15.19
N SER A 19 26.51 -0.37 16.40
CA SER A 19 25.45 -0.20 17.39
C SER A 19 24.31 0.70 16.91
N VAL A 20 24.64 1.80 16.21
CA VAL A 20 23.66 2.74 15.67
C VAL A 20 22.90 2.12 14.49
N LEU A 21 23.59 1.34 13.65
CA LEU A 21 22.94 0.62 12.55
C LEU A 21 21.89 -0.38 13.07
N MET A 22 22.21 -1.11 14.13
CA MET A 22 21.29 -2.07 14.75
C MET A 22 20.05 -1.36 15.31
N GLN A 23 20.22 -0.21 15.97
CA GLN A 23 19.10 0.61 16.47
C GLN A 23 18.21 1.13 15.34
N CYS A 24 18.79 1.59 14.22
CA CYS A 24 18.01 2.04 13.07
C CYS A 24 17.16 0.92 12.45
N MET A 25 17.70 -0.30 12.39
CA MET A 25 16.96 -1.47 11.88
C MET A 25 15.79 -1.85 12.79
N MET A 26 16.02 -1.90 14.10
CA MET A 26 14.98 -2.20 15.08
C MET A 26 13.86 -1.15 15.09
N ASN A 27 14.23 0.13 15.11
CA ASN A 27 13.28 1.24 15.06
C ASN A 27 12.38 1.13 13.82
N ARG A 28 12.99 0.92 12.64
CA ARG A 28 12.24 0.75 11.38
C ARG A 28 11.24 -0.40 11.42
N ASN A 29 11.62 -1.54 12.00
CA ASN A 29 10.73 -2.70 12.12
C ASN A 29 9.56 -2.42 13.08
N TYR A 30 9.79 -1.71 14.18
CA TYR A 30 8.75 -1.36 15.14
C TYR A 30 7.69 -0.43 14.50
N TRP A 31 8.13 0.63 13.83
CA TRP A 31 7.23 1.55 13.11
C TRP A 31 6.47 0.84 11.99
N SER A 32 7.13 -0.05 11.26
CA SER A 32 6.48 -0.81 10.19
C SER A 32 5.43 -1.79 10.71
N LEU A 33 5.68 -2.42 11.87
CA LEU A 33 4.70 -3.28 12.54
C LEU A 33 3.51 -2.46 13.02
N ALA A 34 3.75 -1.34 13.70
CA ALA A 34 2.69 -0.46 14.20
C ALA A 34 1.80 0.06 13.07
N ALA A 35 2.41 0.51 11.97
CA ALA A 35 1.68 0.96 10.78
C ALA A 35 0.85 -0.19 10.17
N PHE A 36 1.42 -1.40 10.05
CA PHE A 36 0.70 -2.56 9.54
C PHE A 36 -0.50 -2.94 10.43
N THR A 37 -0.30 -3.00 11.74
CA THR A 37 -1.36 -3.33 12.71
C THR A 37 -2.48 -2.30 12.68
N PHE A 38 -2.15 -1.01 12.61
CA PHE A 38 -3.15 0.06 12.50
C PHE A 38 -3.95 -0.07 11.20
N LEU A 39 -3.28 -0.38 10.09
CA LEU A 39 -3.93 -0.59 8.80
C LEU A 39 -4.89 -1.79 8.84
N VAL A 40 -4.46 -2.91 9.41
CA VAL A 40 -5.34 -4.09 9.61
C VAL A 40 -6.54 -3.75 10.50
N TRP A 41 -6.31 -2.97 11.55
CA TRP A 41 -7.35 -2.55 12.47
C TRP A 41 -8.43 -1.70 11.79
N GLU A 42 -8.03 -0.69 11.00
CA GLU A 42 -8.98 0.13 10.24
C GLU A 42 -9.79 -0.70 9.23
N TYR A 43 -9.19 -1.75 8.66
CA TYR A 43 -9.88 -2.69 7.78
C TYR A 43 -10.93 -3.51 8.51
N LEU A 44 -10.61 -4.06 9.68
CA LEU A 44 -11.55 -4.83 10.49
C LEU A 44 -12.77 -3.98 10.91
N ILE A 45 -12.56 -2.70 11.22
CA ILE A 45 -13.65 -1.78 11.54
C ILE A 45 -14.53 -1.46 10.32
N THR A 46 -13.95 -1.38 9.13
CA THR A 46 -14.69 -1.03 7.90
C THR A 46 -15.47 -2.21 7.30
N LEU A 47 -14.97 -3.44 7.51
CA LEU A 47 -15.54 -4.71 7.07
C LEU A 47 -17.04 -4.92 7.35
N PRO A 48 -17.57 -4.70 8.58
CA PRO A 48 -18.99 -4.88 8.87
C PRO A 48 -19.89 -3.90 8.10
N TYR A 49 -19.45 -2.66 7.91
CA TYR A 49 -20.19 -1.66 7.13
C TYR A 49 -20.19 -2.02 5.65
N GLU A 50 -19.07 -2.48 5.11
CA GLU A 50 -18.97 -2.95 3.73
C GLU A 50 -19.81 -4.20 3.49
N TYR A 51 -19.81 -5.16 4.41
CA TYR A 51 -20.64 -6.35 4.30
C TYR A 51 -22.13 -5.99 4.21
N TRP A 52 -22.59 -5.10 5.10
CA TRP A 52 -24.02 -4.74 5.13
C TRP A 52 -24.47 -3.98 3.88
N TYR A 53 -23.64 -3.09 3.33
CA TYR A 53 -24.00 -2.26 2.17
C TYR A 53 -23.71 -2.93 0.82
N ILE A 54 -22.64 -3.72 0.70
CA ILE A 54 -22.14 -4.24 -0.58
C ILE A 54 -22.60 -5.68 -0.82
N TRP A 55 -22.55 -6.54 0.20
CA TRP A 55 -22.85 -7.97 0.05
C TRP A 55 -24.36 -8.28 0.01
N LYS A 56 -25.20 -7.41 0.59
CA LYS A 56 -26.67 -7.57 0.53
C LYS A 56 -27.29 -7.26 -0.85
N ARG A 57 -26.55 -6.58 -1.72
CA ARG A 57 -26.99 -6.14 -3.06
C ARG A 57 -26.46 -7.12 -4.11
N PRO A 58 -27.14 -7.31 -5.27
CA PRO A 58 -26.71 -8.29 -6.28
C PRO A 58 -25.23 -8.09 -6.66
N MET A 59 -24.53 -9.21 -6.82
CA MET A 59 -23.11 -9.27 -7.18
C MET A 59 -22.91 -8.72 -8.59
N THR A 60 -22.11 -7.67 -8.72
CA THR A 60 -21.70 -7.09 -10.01
C THR A 60 -20.19 -7.24 -10.11
N HIS A 61 -19.65 -7.51 -11.30
CA HIS A 61 -18.21 -7.73 -11.53
C HIS A 61 -17.33 -6.58 -10.98
N ILE A 62 -17.86 -5.36 -11.00
CA ILE A 62 -17.22 -4.15 -10.47
C ILE A 62 -16.99 -4.23 -8.94
N LYS A 63 -17.91 -4.86 -8.19
CA LYS A 63 -17.75 -5.06 -6.74
C LYS A 63 -16.60 -6.00 -6.44
N PHE A 64 -16.44 -7.05 -7.24
CA PHE A 64 -15.36 -8.02 -7.04
C PHE A 64 -14.00 -7.39 -7.31
N MET A 65 -13.87 -6.58 -8.38
CA MET A 65 -12.64 -5.81 -8.64
C MET A 65 -12.32 -4.81 -7.52
N TYR A 66 -13.34 -4.14 -6.99
CA TYR A 66 -13.17 -3.23 -5.85
C TYR A 66 -12.70 -3.96 -4.59
N LEU A 67 -13.31 -5.10 -4.29
CA LEU A 67 -12.92 -5.94 -3.16
C LEU A 67 -11.47 -6.44 -3.36
N PHE A 68 -11.18 -6.95 -4.56
CA PHE A 68 -9.87 -7.49 -4.90
C PHE A 68 -8.77 -6.46 -4.72
N SER A 69 -8.92 -5.21 -5.17
CA SER A 69 -7.87 -4.20 -4.99
C SER A 69 -7.59 -3.91 -3.51
N ARG A 70 -8.63 -3.88 -2.69
CA ARG A 70 -8.54 -3.60 -1.26
C ARG A 70 -7.84 -4.74 -0.49
N TYR A 71 -8.26 -5.99 -0.71
CA TYR A 71 -7.67 -7.15 -0.03
C TYR A 71 -6.29 -7.51 -0.58
N PHE A 72 -6.06 -7.32 -1.88
CA PHE A 72 -4.77 -7.58 -2.50
C PHE A 72 -3.69 -6.62 -2.00
N GLY A 73 -4.01 -5.33 -1.82
CA GLY A 73 -3.09 -4.36 -1.23
C GLY A 73 -2.65 -4.73 0.20
N LEU A 74 -3.58 -5.27 1.01
CA LEU A 74 -3.29 -5.67 2.38
C LEU A 74 -2.42 -6.94 2.45
N ILE A 75 -2.70 -7.91 1.60
CA ILE A 75 -1.87 -9.12 1.44
C ILE A 75 -0.46 -8.72 0.96
N ALA A 76 -0.36 -7.79 0.01
CA ALA A 76 0.92 -7.30 -0.47
C ALA A 76 1.72 -6.60 0.63
N LEU A 77 1.09 -5.76 1.44
CA LEU A 77 1.73 -5.10 2.57
C LEU A 77 2.16 -6.09 3.66
N GLY A 78 1.35 -7.12 3.94
CA GLY A 78 1.69 -8.20 4.86
C GLY A 78 2.88 -9.03 4.37
N ALA A 79 2.89 -9.37 3.08
CA ALA A 79 4.03 -10.03 2.44
C ALA A 79 5.30 -9.18 2.51
N ASN A 80 5.19 -7.85 2.34
CA ASN A 80 6.29 -6.88 2.55
C ASN A 80 6.87 -7.01 3.95
N PHE A 81 6.00 -6.99 4.95
CA PHE A 81 6.44 -7.05 6.33
C PHE A 81 7.12 -8.39 6.67
N ILE A 82 6.55 -9.50 6.22
CA ILE A 82 7.10 -10.85 6.47
C ILE A 82 8.45 -11.01 5.76
N LEU A 83 8.58 -10.56 4.51
CA LEU A 83 9.84 -10.66 3.79
C LEU A 83 10.91 -9.74 4.37
N LEU A 84 10.56 -8.51 4.77
CA LEU A 84 11.51 -7.62 5.43
C LEU A 84 11.98 -8.19 6.78
N SER A 85 11.07 -8.74 7.58
CA SER A 85 11.41 -9.34 8.88
C SER A 85 12.20 -10.64 8.77
N ARG A 86 11.98 -11.45 7.72
CA ARG A 86 12.67 -12.73 7.53
C ARG A 86 14.00 -12.58 6.79
N GLN A 87 14.07 -11.75 5.76
CA GLN A 87 15.25 -11.65 4.89
C GLN A 87 16.32 -10.69 5.39
N LEU A 88 15.99 -9.70 6.23
CA LEU A 88 17.01 -8.81 6.82
C LEU A 88 17.62 -9.35 8.12
N SER A 89 17.07 -10.42 8.71
CA SER A 89 17.65 -11.05 9.91
C SER A 89 18.85 -11.96 9.61
N HIS A 90 19.07 -12.35 8.35
CA HIS A 90 20.23 -13.15 7.94
C HIS A 90 20.88 -12.57 6.66
N PRO A 91 21.98 -11.80 6.76
CA PRO A 91 22.86 -11.55 5.62
C PRO A 91 23.53 -12.87 5.22
N PRO A 92 23.66 -13.23 3.92
CA PRO A 92 23.45 -12.43 2.72
C PRO A 92 22.08 -12.64 2.04
N VAL A 93 21.46 -11.55 1.58
CA VAL A 93 20.20 -11.60 0.83
C VAL A 93 20.46 -12.09 -0.60
N PRO A 94 19.82 -13.18 -1.07
CA PRO A 94 19.99 -13.66 -2.43
C PRO A 94 19.33 -12.72 -3.46
N PHE A 95 20.05 -12.40 -4.55
CA PHE A 95 19.56 -11.54 -5.64
C PHE A 95 18.23 -12.01 -6.25
N ALA A 96 17.98 -13.32 -6.30
CA ALA A 96 16.74 -13.89 -6.84
C ALA A 96 15.50 -13.52 -6.00
N ALA A 97 15.64 -13.46 -4.67
CA ALA A 97 14.56 -13.05 -3.79
C ALA A 97 14.25 -11.55 -3.97
N CYS A 98 15.29 -10.71 -4.11
CA CYS A 98 15.14 -9.28 -4.36
C CYS A 98 14.45 -9.00 -5.71
N LYS A 99 14.81 -9.72 -6.78
CA LYS A 99 14.17 -9.57 -8.10
C LYS A 99 12.70 -9.96 -8.06
N SER A 100 12.38 -11.11 -7.47
CA SER A 100 10.99 -11.59 -7.35
C SER A 100 10.15 -10.62 -6.51
N TRP A 101 10.76 -10.09 -5.46
CA TRP A 101 10.18 -9.08 -4.59
C TRP A 101 9.79 -7.79 -5.33
N TYR A 102 10.73 -7.27 -6.10
CA TYR A 102 10.52 -6.05 -6.87
C TYR A 102 9.44 -6.23 -7.95
N ILE A 103 9.44 -7.37 -8.65
CA ILE A 103 8.40 -7.69 -9.64
C ILE A 103 7.02 -7.77 -8.98
N TYR A 104 6.91 -8.39 -7.80
CA TYR A 104 5.66 -8.46 -7.05
C TYR A 104 5.14 -7.07 -6.69
N GLN A 105 6.00 -6.17 -6.21
CA GLN A 105 5.61 -4.79 -5.90
C GLN A 105 5.13 -4.03 -7.14
N ILE A 106 5.80 -4.17 -8.28
CA ILE A 106 5.40 -3.54 -9.54
C ILE A 106 3.99 -4.00 -9.92
N ILE A 107 3.76 -5.32 -9.96
CA ILE A 107 2.45 -5.88 -10.35
C ILE A 107 1.35 -5.38 -9.41
N ALA A 108 1.62 -5.34 -8.10
CA ALA A 108 0.67 -4.83 -7.12
C ALA A 108 0.33 -3.35 -7.34
N PHE A 109 1.34 -2.52 -7.61
CA PHE A 109 1.13 -1.11 -7.91
C PHE A 109 0.26 -0.92 -9.17
N TRP A 110 0.56 -1.65 -10.25
CA TRP A 110 -0.21 -1.58 -11.50
C TRP A 110 -1.68 -1.98 -11.30
N LEU A 111 -1.94 -3.05 -10.55
CA LEU A 111 -3.32 -3.50 -10.28
C LEU A 111 -4.11 -2.47 -9.47
N LEU A 112 -3.48 -1.89 -8.45
CA LEU A 112 -4.09 -0.83 -7.64
C LEU A 112 -4.35 0.44 -8.46
N PHE A 113 -3.38 0.84 -9.27
CA PHE A 113 -3.48 2.01 -10.13
C PHE A 113 -4.61 1.85 -11.16
N SER A 114 -4.66 0.70 -11.86
CA SER A 114 -5.72 0.39 -12.82
C SER A 114 -7.11 0.40 -12.16
N THR A 115 -7.23 -0.12 -10.94
CA THR A 115 -8.51 -0.10 -10.21
C THR A 115 -8.92 1.34 -9.85
N ALA A 116 -7.96 2.18 -9.43
CA ALA A 116 -8.24 3.58 -9.12
C ALA A 116 -8.73 4.34 -10.36
N GLU A 117 -8.08 4.14 -11.51
CA GLU A 117 -8.50 4.74 -12.78
C GLU A 117 -9.90 4.27 -13.21
N ALA A 118 -10.19 2.97 -13.08
CA ALA A 118 -11.52 2.43 -13.39
C ALA A 118 -12.61 3.06 -12.52
N VAL A 119 -12.36 3.27 -11.21
CA VAL A 119 -13.30 3.93 -10.30
C VAL A 119 -13.52 5.40 -10.68
N LEU A 120 -12.46 6.11 -11.08
CA LEU A 120 -12.56 7.49 -11.54
C LEU A 120 -13.38 7.60 -12.84
N MET A 121 -13.13 6.71 -13.81
CA MET A 121 -13.91 6.67 -15.06
C MET A 121 -15.38 6.34 -14.79
N LEU A 122 -15.68 5.37 -13.92
CA LEU A 122 -17.05 5.02 -13.54
C LEU A 122 -17.80 6.21 -12.91
N ARG A 123 -17.14 6.97 -12.04
CA ARG A 123 -17.73 8.18 -11.45
C ARG A 123 -17.95 9.27 -12.51
N GLY A 124 -17.00 9.47 -13.42
CA GLY A 124 -17.14 10.40 -14.54
C GLY A 124 -18.31 10.04 -15.46
N VAL A 125 -18.43 8.78 -15.85
CA VAL A 125 -19.55 8.30 -16.70
C VAL A 125 -20.88 8.44 -15.97
N CYS A 126 -20.95 8.13 -14.68
CA CYS A 126 -22.18 8.29 -13.90
C CYS A 126 -22.60 9.77 -13.81
N TYR A 127 -21.64 10.68 -13.64
CA TYR A 127 -21.89 12.12 -13.68
C TYR A 127 -22.41 12.56 -15.06
N CYS A 128 -21.75 12.17 -16.14
CA CYS A 128 -22.18 12.50 -17.50
C CYS A 128 -23.56 11.94 -17.83
N ASN A 129 -23.86 10.69 -17.44
CA ASN A 129 -25.15 10.07 -17.69
C ASN A 129 -26.28 10.80 -16.96
N LYS A 130 -26.05 11.25 -15.71
CA LYS A 130 -27.02 12.10 -15.01
C LYS A 130 -27.20 13.44 -15.71
N THR A 131 -26.12 14.11 -16.11
CA THR A 131 -26.19 15.40 -16.82
C THR A 131 -26.84 15.30 -18.19
N VAL A 132 -26.72 14.18 -18.91
CA VAL A 132 -27.41 13.90 -20.19
C VAL A 132 -28.88 13.49 -20.01
N SER A 133 -29.24 12.89 -18.88
CA SER A 133 -30.64 12.55 -18.60
C SER A 133 -31.55 13.77 -18.36
N TRP A 134 -31.00 14.85 -17.77
CA TRP A 134 -31.72 16.12 -17.58
C TRP A 134 -32.19 16.80 -18.88
N PRO A 135 -31.36 16.98 -19.94
CA PRO A 135 -31.77 17.62 -21.19
C PRO A 135 -32.70 16.76 -22.05
N LEU A 136 -32.77 15.44 -21.84
CA LEU A 136 -33.74 14.59 -22.56
C LEU A 136 -35.15 14.61 -21.93
N SER A 137 -35.29 14.98 -20.65
CA SER A 137 -36.59 15.03 -19.97
C SER A 137 -37.35 16.35 -20.20
N THR A 138 -36.72 17.37 -20.79
CA THR A 138 -37.33 18.69 -21.05
C THR A 138 -37.90 18.85 -22.46
N HIS A 139 -37.89 17.79 -23.28
CA HIS A 139 -38.39 17.79 -24.66
C HIS A 139 -39.47 16.73 -24.96
N ILE A 140 -40.10 16.15 -23.93
CA ILE A 140 -41.34 15.35 -24.05
C ILE A 140 -42.42 15.98 -23.17
#